data_AF-A0A7J8VM36-F1
#
_entry.id   AF-A0A7J8VM36-F1
#
_cell.length_a   1.000
_cell.length_b   1.000
_cell.length_c   1.000
_cell.angle_alpha   90.00
_cell.angle_beta   90.00
_cell.angle_gamma   90.00
#
_symmetry.space_group_name_H-M   'P 1'
#
loop_
_entity.id
_entity.type
_entity.pdbx_description
1 polymer ?
#
loop_
_entity_poly.entity_id
_entity_poly.type
_entity_poly.pdbx_seq_one_letter_code
_entity_poly.pdbx_strand_id
1 'polypeptide(L)'
;MLDPEIYGPQESALKEEHIAGQLNGMTVQQLAKAHVCSNDAGVHQLVNHWLRTHACMEPFILAAHRQLSAMHPIFKLLDPHMRYTLEINALARQTLISADGVIENCFTPGRYCMEMSAAAYRSHWRFDKEGLPADLIRRGIAVPDPTQPHGLKLLIEDYPYASDGLLIWNALENWVRTYVNRYYPNSSLVCNDRELQQWYHESVHVGHADLSKESWWPSLKTTDDLVSILTTLIWLASAQHAALNFGQYPYGGYVPNRPPLMRRLIPDENDLEYANFLADPQKYFLSALPSLLQATKFMAVVDTLSTHSPDEEYLGERQHPSIWSGDAEIIEAFYGFSAEIRRIEKEIEKRNANPNLKNRCGAGVLPYELLAPSSGPGVTCRGVPNSVSI
;
A
#
# COMPACT_ATOMS: atom_id res chain seq x y z
N MET A 1 -3.98 27.34 7.74
CA MET A 1 -2.79 27.21 8.62
C MET A 1 -3.24 26.53 9.89
N LEU A 2 -2.50 25.53 10.38
CA LEU A 2 -2.79 24.88 11.66
C LEU A 2 -2.57 25.88 12.82
N ASP A 3 -3.16 25.64 13.98
CA ASP A 3 -3.03 26.53 15.14
C ASP A 3 -1.60 26.44 15.77
N PRO A 4 -0.80 27.52 15.79
CA PRO A 4 0.54 27.49 16.35
C PRO A 4 0.58 27.23 17.86
N GLU A 5 -0.49 27.54 18.60
CA GLU A 5 -0.56 27.28 20.05
C GLU A 5 -0.73 25.78 20.35
N ILE A 6 -1.28 25.02 19.40
CA ILE A 6 -1.53 23.58 19.53
C ILE A 6 -0.41 22.75 18.91
N TYR A 7 0.12 23.18 17.76
CA TYR A 7 1.04 22.39 16.93
C TYR A 7 2.49 22.92 16.89
N GLY A 8 2.77 24.01 17.61
CA GLY A 8 4.09 24.65 17.67
C GLY A 8 4.32 25.71 16.58
N PRO A 9 5.48 26.39 16.62
CA PRO A 9 5.83 27.43 15.65
C PRO A 9 5.77 26.90 14.21
N GLN A 10 5.09 27.62 13.32
CA GLN A 10 5.04 27.25 11.89
C GLN A 10 6.30 27.64 11.13
N GLU A 11 7.18 28.41 11.76
CA GLU A 11 8.50 28.71 11.25
C GLU A 11 9.45 27.58 11.65
N SER A 12 10.13 27.01 10.66
CA SER A 12 11.16 25.99 10.88
C SER A 12 12.32 26.60 11.68
N ALA A 13 12.71 25.95 12.78
CA ALA A 13 13.96 26.29 13.49
C ALA A 13 15.20 26.03 12.62
N LEU A 14 15.07 25.20 11.57
CA LEU A 14 16.12 24.99 10.57
C LEU A 14 16.08 26.08 9.49
N LYS A 15 17.20 26.79 9.33
CA LYS A 15 17.46 27.76 8.26
C LYS A 15 18.45 27.22 7.24
N GLU A 16 18.49 27.81 6.05
CA GLU A 16 19.39 27.40 4.97
C GLU A 16 20.87 27.47 5.38
N GLU A 17 21.24 28.44 6.22
CA GLU A 17 22.57 28.58 6.81
C GLU A 17 22.99 27.38 7.68
N HIS A 18 22.05 26.75 8.40
CA HIS A 18 22.28 25.52 9.18
C HIS A 18 22.51 24.29 8.28
N ILE A 19 22.08 24.35 7.02
CA ILE A 19 22.26 23.28 6.02
C ILE A 19 23.55 23.51 5.20
N ALA A 20 23.88 24.78 4.94
CA ALA A 20 24.99 25.18 4.07
C ALA A 20 26.37 25.07 4.75
N GLY A 21 26.46 25.23 6.08
CA GLY A 21 27.70 25.09 6.84
C GLY A 21 28.11 23.64 7.06
N GLN A 22 29.20 23.19 6.42
CA GLN A 22 29.68 21.81 6.53
C GLN A 22 30.24 21.46 7.91
N LEU A 23 29.94 20.23 8.37
CA LEU A 23 30.76 19.50 9.34
C LEU A 23 31.02 18.09 8.80
N ASN A 24 32.30 17.79 8.57
CA ASN A 24 32.92 16.49 8.27
C ASN A 24 32.04 15.23 8.45
N GLY A 25 31.30 14.85 7.41
CA GLY A 25 30.77 13.49 7.23
C GLY A 25 29.36 13.20 7.77
N MET A 26 28.86 13.96 8.75
CA MET A 26 27.44 13.92 9.14
C MET A 26 26.88 15.29 9.54
N THR A 27 25.74 15.68 8.96
CA THR A 27 25.22 17.06 8.99
C THR A 27 23.82 17.16 9.61
N VAL A 28 23.41 18.37 10.02
CA VAL A 28 22.01 18.71 10.37
C VAL A 28 21.03 18.22 9.29
N GLN A 29 21.45 18.27 8.02
CA GLN A 29 20.68 17.75 6.90
C GLN A 29 20.39 16.24 7.00
N GLN A 30 21.32 15.42 7.49
CA GLN A 30 21.09 13.99 7.67
C GLN A 30 20.13 13.71 8.83
N LEU A 31 20.24 14.46 9.94
CA LEU A 31 19.24 14.40 11.01
C LEU A 31 17.85 14.79 10.49
N ALA A 32 17.75 15.89 9.73
CA ALA A 32 16.50 16.30 9.11
C ALA A 32 15.92 15.22 8.19
N LYS A 33 16.76 14.60 7.34
CA LYS A 33 16.34 13.46 6.50
C LYS A 33 15.83 12.29 7.35
N ALA A 34 16.53 11.93 8.43
CA ALA A 34 16.09 10.84 9.32
C ALA A 34 14.72 11.13 9.97
N HIS A 35 14.46 12.38 10.39
CA HIS A 35 13.15 12.78 10.89
C HIS A 35 12.05 12.68 9.82
N VAL A 36 12.32 13.14 8.59
CA VAL A 36 11.38 13.00 7.48
C VAL A 36 11.12 11.51 7.16
N CYS A 37 12.16 10.68 7.14
CA CYS A 37 12.04 9.24 6.95
C CYS A 37 11.26 8.57 8.09
N SER A 38 11.36 9.05 9.33
CA SER A 38 10.57 8.55 10.46
C SER A 38 9.09 8.91 10.34
N ASN A 39 8.78 10.13 9.87
CA ASN A 39 7.40 10.51 9.55
C ASN A 39 6.86 9.65 8.39
N ASP A 40 7.64 9.45 7.33
CA ASP A 40 7.27 8.55 6.23
C ASP A 40 7.01 7.13 6.73
N ALA A 41 7.90 6.58 7.58
CA ALA A 41 7.73 5.23 8.12
C ALA A 41 6.43 5.10 8.93
N GLY A 42 6.09 6.12 9.74
CA GLY A 42 4.83 6.15 10.47
C GLY A 42 3.61 6.19 9.55
N VAL A 43 3.59 7.10 8.57
CA VAL A 43 2.47 7.23 7.61
C VAL A 43 2.37 6.00 6.71
N HIS A 44 3.48 5.46 6.23
CA HIS A 44 3.55 4.23 5.46
C HIS A 44 2.89 3.09 6.23
N GLN A 45 3.33 2.82 7.44
CA GLN A 45 2.84 1.66 8.19
C GLN A 45 1.40 1.82 8.65
N LEU A 46 1.05 2.98 9.22
CA LEU A 46 -0.22 3.16 9.90
C LEU A 46 -1.35 3.54 8.95
N VAL A 47 -1.04 4.25 7.86
CA VAL A 47 -2.04 4.78 6.93
C VAL A 47 -2.00 4.05 5.61
N ASN A 48 -0.86 4.02 4.92
CA ASN A 48 -0.82 3.44 3.57
C ASN A 48 -0.91 1.92 3.59
N HIS A 49 -0.23 1.27 4.53
CA HIS A 49 -0.20 -0.18 4.68
C HIS A 49 -1.38 -0.66 5.52
N TRP A 50 -1.30 -0.53 6.85
CA TRP A 50 -2.33 -1.04 7.76
C TRP A 50 -3.74 -0.57 7.41
N LEU A 51 -3.99 0.75 7.39
CA LEU A 51 -5.35 1.23 7.20
C LEU A 51 -5.87 0.90 5.80
N ARG A 52 -5.17 1.34 4.74
CA ARG A 52 -5.70 1.31 3.37
C ARG A 52 -5.75 -0.09 2.75
N THR A 53 -4.90 -1.03 3.17
CA THR A 53 -4.93 -2.41 2.65
C THR A 53 -5.50 -3.40 3.65
N HIS A 54 -4.99 -3.49 4.88
CA HIS A 54 -5.48 -4.48 5.85
C HIS A 54 -6.87 -4.13 6.38
N ALA A 55 -7.00 -3.00 7.06
CA ALA A 55 -8.17 -2.67 7.85
C ALA A 55 -9.38 -2.32 6.97
N CYS A 56 -9.18 -1.57 5.88
CA CYS A 56 -10.28 -1.19 4.99
C CYS A 56 -10.75 -2.33 4.08
N MET A 57 -9.99 -3.41 3.90
CA MET A 57 -10.44 -4.57 3.11
C MET A 57 -11.27 -5.55 3.94
N GLU A 58 -10.94 -5.73 5.23
CA GLU A 58 -11.59 -6.70 6.12
C GLU A 58 -13.13 -6.62 6.13
N PRO A 59 -13.79 -5.44 6.12
CA PRO A 59 -15.24 -5.35 6.06
C PRO A 59 -15.87 -5.89 4.76
N PHE A 60 -15.21 -5.71 3.62
CA PHE A 60 -15.68 -6.27 2.34
C PHE A 60 -15.60 -7.79 2.33
N ILE A 61 -14.55 -8.35 2.94
CA ILE A 61 -14.33 -9.80 3.05
C ILE A 61 -15.39 -10.43 3.95
N LEU A 62 -15.62 -9.85 5.14
CA LEU A 62 -16.64 -10.32 6.07
C LEU A 62 -18.04 -10.30 5.44
N ALA A 63 -18.39 -9.22 4.76
CA ALA A 63 -19.67 -9.11 4.06
C ALA A 63 -19.78 -10.12 2.91
N ALA A 64 -18.70 -10.36 2.15
CA ALA A 64 -18.70 -11.33 1.05
C ALA A 64 -19.05 -12.74 1.55
N HIS A 65 -18.41 -13.18 2.64
CA HIS A 65 -18.73 -14.47 3.28
C HIS A 65 -20.13 -14.55 3.90
N ARG A 66 -20.72 -13.43 4.28
CA ARG A 66 -22.05 -13.37 4.92
C ARG A 66 -23.19 -13.28 3.92
N GLN A 67 -22.97 -12.62 2.78
CA GLN A 67 -24.05 -12.23 1.86
C GLN A 67 -23.97 -12.88 0.49
N LEU A 68 -22.80 -13.37 0.07
CA LEU A 68 -22.64 -14.05 -1.20
C LEU A 68 -22.51 -15.55 -0.98
N SER A 69 -23.29 -16.33 -1.71
CA SER A 69 -23.11 -17.79 -1.78
C SER A 69 -21.72 -18.13 -2.33
N ALA A 70 -21.14 -19.24 -1.89
CA ALA A 70 -19.90 -19.78 -2.48
C ALA A 70 -20.06 -20.07 -4.00
N MET A 71 -21.30 -20.19 -4.48
CA MET A 71 -21.60 -20.34 -5.91
C MET A 71 -21.72 -19.01 -6.66
N HIS A 72 -21.89 -17.90 -5.96
CA HIS A 72 -22.09 -16.58 -6.55
C HIS A 72 -20.87 -16.18 -7.40
N PRO A 73 -21.05 -15.68 -8.64
CA PRO A 73 -19.94 -15.36 -9.53
C PRO A 73 -18.98 -14.34 -8.90
N ILE A 74 -19.50 -13.31 -8.22
CA ILE A 74 -18.65 -12.32 -7.55
C ILE A 74 -17.89 -12.89 -6.35
N PHE A 75 -18.46 -13.85 -5.60
CA PHE A 75 -17.73 -14.53 -4.54
C PHE A 75 -16.56 -15.32 -5.14
N LYS A 76 -16.81 -16.10 -6.21
CA LYS A 76 -15.76 -16.86 -6.91
C LYS A 76 -14.66 -15.98 -7.48
N LEU A 77 -14.97 -14.76 -7.91
CA LEU A 77 -13.98 -13.80 -8.38
C LEU A 77 -13.13 -13.25 -7.23
N LEU A 78 -13.76 -12.89 -6.10
CA LEU A 78 -13.07 -12.29 -4.96
C LEU A 78 -12.30 -13.29 -4.09
N ASP A 79 -12.73 -14.56 -4.04
CA ASP A 79 -12.21 -15.61 -3.16
C ASP A 79 -10.66 -15.69 -3.09
N PRO A 80 -9.91 -15.72 -4.21
CA PRO A 80 -8.44 -15.72 -4.16
C PRO A 80 -7.85 -14.48 -3.48
N HIS A 81 -8.56 -13.36 -3.55
CA HIS A 81 -8.15 -12.05 -3.03
C HIS A 81 -8.53 -11.84 -1.55
N MET A 82 -9.16 -12.82 -0.92
CA MET A 82 -9.55 -12.81 0.50
C MET A 82 -8.68 -13.73 1.37
N ARG A 83 -7.77 -14.49 0.75
CA ARG A 83 -6.94 -15.51 1.40
C ARG A 83 -6.13 -14.88 2.56
N TYR A 84 -6.21 -15.50 3.73
CA TYR A 84 -5.50 -15.14 4.97
C TYR A 84 -5.70 -13.74 5.55
N THR A 85 -6.34 -12.79 4.86
CA THR A 85 -6.49 -11.41 5.34
C THR A 85 -7.14 -11.31 6.72
N LEU A 86 -8.18 -12.10 6.99
CA LEU A 86 -8.82 -12.11 8.31
C LEU A 86 -7.91 -12.65 9.42
N GLU A 87 -7.12 -13.68 9.10
CA GLU A 87 -6.21 -14.32 10.05
C GLU A 87 -5.04 -13.42 10.40
N ILE A 88 -4.38 -12.84 9.38
CA ILE A 88 -3.26 -11.93 9.61
C ILE A 88 -3.72 -10.66 10.35
N ASN A 89 -4.89 -10.11 10.03
CA ASN A 89 -5.43 -8.96 10.76
C ASN A 89 -5.75 -9.31 12.21
N ALA A 90 -6.23 -10.52 12.50
CA ALA A 90 -6.47 -10.97 13.87
C ALA A 90 -5.17 -11.09 14.67
N LEU A 91 -4.12 -11.67 14.07
CA LEU A 91 -2.79 -11.73 14.67
C LEU A 91 -2.20 -10.33 14.89
N ALA A 92 -2.34 -9.44 13.91
CA ALA A 92 -1.89 -8.06 14.03
C ALA A 92 -2.58 -7.33 15.20
N ARG A 93 -3.90 -7.49 15.35
CA ARG A 93 -4.65 -6.95 16.50
C ARG A 93 -4.16 -7.48 17.84
N GLN A 94 -3.66 -8.72 17.89
CA GLN A 94 -3.20 -9.34 19.12
C GLN A 94 -1.78 -8.92 19.50
N THR A 95 -0.86 -8.86 18.54
CA THR A 95 0.59 -8.77 18.83
C THR A 95 1.28 -7.55 18.21
N LEU A 96 0.74 -6.99 17.14
CA LEU A 96 1.40 -5.97 16.34
C LEU A 96 0.91 -4.56 16.74
N ILE A 97 -0.39 -4.32 16.62
CA ILE A 97 -1.03 -3.01 16.83
C ILE A 97 -1.80 -2.89 18.15
N SER A 98 -1.69 -3.91 19.02
CA SER A 98 -2.23 -3.86 20.38
C SER A 98 -1.51 -2.83 21.24
N ALA A 99 -2.13 -2.47 22.36
CA ALA A 99 -1.46 -1.70 23.41
C ALA A 99 -0.19 -2.42 23.86
N ASP A 100 0.93 -1.69 23.96
CA ASP A 100 2.27 -2.24 24.21
C ASP A 100 2.73 -3.27 23.15
N GLY A 101 2.08 -3.29 21.99
CA GLY A 101 2.45 -4.10 20.84
C GLY A 101 3.74 -3.60 20.16
N VAL A 102 4.15 -4.28 19.09
CA VAL A 102 5.37 -3.92 18.35
C VAL A 102 5.30 -2.50 17.80
N ILE A 103 4.18 -2.12 17.19
CA ILE A 103 4.02 -0.83 16.50
C ILE A 103 4.10 0.33 17.50
N GLU A 104 3.41 0.25 18.63
CA GLU A 104 3.50 1.28 19.68
C GLU A 104 4.91 1.41 20.25
N ASN A 105 5.65 0.30 20.39
CA ASN A 105 6.99 0.34 20.96
C ASN A 105 8.10 0.77 19.99
N CYS A 106 7.86 0.69 18.68
CA CYS A 106 8.90 0.83 17.66
C CYS A 106 8.67 2.00 16.69
N PHE A 107 7.54 2.71 16.75
CA PHE A 107 7.25 3.87 15.89
C PHE A 107 7.07 5.15 16.70
N THR A 108 7.48 6.30 16.12
CA THR A 108 7.44 7.62 16.78
C THR A 108 6.08 7.95 17.45
N PRO A 109 4.91 7.69 16.83
CA PRO A 109 3.63 8.04 17.46
C PRO A 109 3.34 7.28 18.77
N GLY A 110 4.02 6.18 19.05
CA GLY A 110 3.84 5.43 20.29
C GLY A 110 2.41 4.95 20.50
N ARG A 111 1.86 5.17 21.69
CA ARG A 111 0.45 4.87 22.03
C ARG A 111 -0.59 5.59 21.15
N TYR A 112 -0.19 6.59 20.36
CA TYR A 112 -1.08 7.32 19.46
C TYR A 112 -1.13 6.75 18.04
N CYS A 113 -0.42 5.64 17.77
CA CYS A 113 -0.36 5.00 16.47
C CYS A 113 -1.76 4.73 15.87
N MET A 114 -2.65 4.07 16.62
CA MET A 114 -3.99 3.72 16.12
C MET A 114 -4.93 4.94 16.04
N GLU A 115 -4.76 5.94 16.89
CA GLU A 115 -5.48 7.21 16.78
C GLU A 115 -5.13 7.95 15.48
N MET A 116 -3.87 7.88 15.05
CA MET A 116 -3.42 8.44 13.78
C MET A 116 -4.07 7.74 12.58
N SER A 117 -4.16 6.40 12.59
CA SER A 117 -4.91 5.64 11.57
C SER A 117 -6.38 6.03 11.57
N ALA A 118 -7.02 6.13 12.73
CA ALA A 118 -8.42 6.52 12.83
C ALA A 118 -8.68 7.95 12.33
N ALA A 119 -7.78 8.90 12.62
CA ALA A 119 -7.85 10.27 12.12
C ALA A 119 -7.70 10.32 10.58
N ALA A 120 -6.78 9.53 10.02
CA ALA A 120 -6.59 9.42 8.58
C ALA A 120 -7.80 8.79 7.88
N TYR A 121 -8.41 7.75 8.48
CA TYR A 121 -9.65 7.16 7.97
C TYR A 121 -10.77 8.19 7.85
N ARG A 122 -11.02 8.96 8.92
CA ARG A 122 -12.08 9.98 8.93
C ARG A 122 -11.84 11.12 7.95
N SER A 123 -10.59 11.54 7.77
CA SER A 123 -10.27 12.82 7.10
C SER A 123 -9.79 12.66 5.66
N HIS A 124 -9.28 11.49 5.29
CA HIS A 124 -8.55 11.31 4.03
C HIS A 124 -8.94 10.06 3.24
N TRP A 125 -9.44 9.02 3.90
CA TRP A 125 -9.80 7.79 3.19
C TRP A 125 -11.09 7.95 2.40
N ARG A 126 -11.06 7.52 1.13
CA ARG A 126 -12.21 7.53 0.22
C ARG A 126 -12.09 6.40 -0.78
N PHE A 127 -13.08 5.52 -0.81
CA PHE A 127 -13.08 4.35 -1.70
C PHE A 127 -12.93 4.73 -3.19
N ASP A 128 -13.59 5.80 -3.65
CA ASP A 128 -13.51 6.28 -5.04
C ASP A 128 -12.13 6.78 -5.47
N LYS A 129 -11.20 6.93 -4.51
CA LYS A 129 -9.82 7.38 -4.72
C LYS A 129 -8.78 6.31 -4.40
N GLU A 130 -9.19 5.10 -4.08
CA GLU A 130 -8.26 4.00 -3.80
C GLU A 130 -7.77 3.28 -5.07
N GLY A 131 -8.50 3.41 -6.18
CA GLY A 131 -8.02 2.96 -7.48
C GLY A 131 -6.83 3.76 -7.97
N LEU A 132 -5.81 3.10 -8.54
CA LEU A 132 -4.54 3.73 -8.90
C LEU A 132 -4.69 4.97 -9.80
N PRO A 133 -5.49 4.96 -10.89
CA PRO A 133 -5.69 6.16 -11.71
C PRO A 133 -6.20 7.37 -10.91
N ALA A 134 -7.19 7.14 -10.04
CA ALA A 134 -7.80 8.19 -9.24
C ALA A 134 -6.84 8.70 -8.16
N ASP A 135 -6.03 7.82 -7.56
CA ASP A 135 -4.98 8.19 -6.61
C ASP A 135 -3.90 9.06 -7.26
N LEU A 136 -3.42 8.69 -8.45
CA LEU A 136 -2.38 9.44 -9.17
C LEU A 136 -2.85 10.86 -9.54
N ILE A 137 -4.10 11.00 -9.99
CA ILE A 137 -4.70 12.32 -10.25
C ILE A 137 -4.85 13.10 -8.95
N ARG A 138 -5.39 12.47 -7.89
CA ARG A 138 -5.62 13.12 -6.59
C ARG A 138 -4.33 13.71 -6.01
N ARG A 139 -3.20 13.01 -6.14
CA ARG A 139 -1.89 13.47 -5.66
C ARG A 139 -1.23 14.52 -6.58
N GLY A 140 -1.84 14.84 -7.72
CA GLY A 140 -1.28 15.78 -8.69
C GLY A 140 -0.05 15.22 -9.40
N ILE A 141 0.05 13.89 -9.56
CA ILE A 141 1.17 13.23 -10.24
C ILE A 141 0.77 12.72 -11.64
N ALA A 142 -0.51 12.79 -11.98
CA ALA A 142 -1.02 12.50 -13.32
C ALA A 142 -2.20 13.42 -13.68
N VAL A 143 -2.44 13.59 -14.98
CA VAL A 143 -3.61 14.28 -15.53
C VAL A 143 -4.35 13.37 -16.51
N PRO A 144 -5.69 13.46 -16.62
CA PRO A 144 -6.43 12.76 -17.67
C PRO A 144 -5.94 13.16 -19.06
N ASP A 145 -5.62 12.15 -19.88
CA ASP A 145 -5.22 12.32 -21.27
C ASP A 145 -5.66 11.09 -22.08
N PRO A 146 -6.79 11.15 -22.81
CA PRO A 146 -7.30 10.04 -23.61
C PRO A 146 -6.36 9.57 -24.73
N THR A 147 -5.33 10.36 -25.07
CA THR A 147 -4.35 10.00 -26.10
C THR A 147 -3.20 9.15 -25.56
N GLN A 148 -3.04 9.09 -24.24
CA GLN A 148 -2.00 8.30 -23.58
C GLN A 148 -2.49 6.89 -23.22
N PRO A 149 -1.57 5.93 -23.08
CA PRO A 149 -1.90 4.64 -22.50
C PRO A 149 -2.63 4.80 -21.15
N HIS A 150 -3.65 3.99 -20.92
CA HIS A 150 -4.47 4.02 -19.69
C HIS A 150 -5.25 5.32 -19.47
N GLY A 151 -5.33 6.21 -20.48
CA GLY A 151 -6.08 7.47 -20.40
C GLY A 151 -5.45 8.52 -19.47
N LEU A 152 -4.16 8.38 -19.14
CA LEU A 152 -3.44 9.23 -18.20
C LEU A 152 -2.08 9.65 -18.71
N LYS A 153 -1.73 10.91 -18.48
CA LYS A 153 -0.36 11.42 -18.61
C LYS A 153 0.28 11.57 -17.24
N LEU A 154 1.36 10.84 -16.96
CA LEU A 154 2.17 11.03 -15.77
C LEU A 154 2.96 12.35 -15.87
N LEU A 155 3.05 13.09 -14.77
CA LEU A 155 3.89 14.30 -14.68
C LEU A 155 5.36 13.97 -14.40
N ILE A 156 5.61 12.78 -13.86
CA ILE A 156 6.94 12.19 -13.71
C ILE A 156 6.95 10.96 -14.62
N GLU A 157 7.58 11.08 -15.79
CA GLU A 157 7.56 10.03 -16.83
C GLU A 157 8.13 8.71 -16.31
N ASP A 158 9.29 8.76 -15.65
CA ASP A 158 9.95 7.60 -15.04
C ASP A 158 9.55 7.46 -13.56
N TYR A 159 8.25 7.33 -13.27
CA TYR A 159 7.76 7.02 -11.92
C TYR A 159 7.47 5.51 -11.80
N PRO A 160 8.35 4.70 -11.18
CA PRO A 160 8.29 3.24 -11.33
C PRO A 160 6.98 2.63 -10.82
N TYR A 161 6.58 2.95 -9.58
CA TYR A 161 5.30 2.51 -8.99
C TYR A 161 4.09 2.83 -9.88
N ALA A 162 3.99 4.07 -10.38
CA ALA A 162 2.87 4.47 -11.21
C ALA A 162 2.90 3.79 -12.59
N SER A 163 4.07 3.79 -13.23
CA SER A 163 4.24 3.25 -14.58
C SER A 163 3.99 1.75 -14.67
N ASP A 164 4.36 0.98 -13.64
CA ASP A 164 4.11 -0.47 -13.59
C ASP A 164 2.74 -0.78 -13.03
N GLY A 165 2.31 -0.04 -12.01
CA GLY A 165 0.99 -0.19 -11.42
C GLY A 165 -0.11 0.01 -12.45
N LEU A 166 0.04 0.97 -13.38
CA LEU A 166 -0.95 1.20 -14.44
C LEU A 166 -1.06 0.04 -15.43
N LEU A 167 0.03 -0.71 -15.66
CA LEU A 167 -0.03 -1.94 -16.46
C LEU A 167 -0.89 -3.00 -15.77
N ILE A 168 -0.64 -3.23 -14.48
CA ILE A 168 -1.38 -4.23 -13.69
C ILE A 168 -2.84 -3.79 -13.50
N TRP A 169 -3.09 -2.53 -13.17
CA TRP A 169 -4.43 -1.97 -13.04
C TRP A 169 -5.26 -2.21 -14.31
N ASN A 170 -4.69 -1.92 -15.48
CA ASN A 170 -5.37 -2.12 -16.76
C ASN A 170 -5.65 -3.60 -17.04
N ALA A 171 -4.72 -4.51 -16.72
CA ALA A 171 -4.94 -5.94 -16.85
C ALA A 171 -6.06 -6.42 -15.92
N LEU A 172 -6.08 -5.94 -14.66
CA LEU A 172 -7.14 -6.21 -13.70
C LEU A 172 -8.50 -5.69 -14.15
N GLU A 173 -8.56 -4.44 -14.60
CA GLU A 173 -9.81 -3.84 -15.08
C GLU A 173 -10.39 -4.61 -16.26
N ASN A 174 -9.55 -4.99 -17.23
CA ASN A 174 -10.00 -5.78 -18.38
C ASN A 174 -10.47 -7.18 -18.00
N TRP A 175 -9.75 -7.85 -17.08
CA TRP A 175 -10.16 -9.14 -16.54
C TRP A 175 -11.51 -9.06 -15.82
N VAL A 176 -11.63 -8.14 -14.85
CA VAL A 176 -12.87 -7.92 -14.08
C VAL A 176 -14.02 -7.54 -15.00
N ARG A 177 -13.79 -6.66 -15.98
CA ARG A 177 -14.80 -6.25 -16.96
C ARG A 177 -15.28 -7.41 -17.80
N THR A 178 -14.37 -8.26 -18.28
CA THR A 178 -14.73 -9.47 -19.04
C THR A 178 -15.56 -10.42 -18.17
N TYR A 179 -15.13 -10.66 -16.93
CA TYR A 179 -15.84 -11.50 -15.98
C TYR A 179 -17.24 -10.96 -15.65
N VAL A 180 -17.33 -9.69 -15.28
CA VAL A 180 -18.58 -9.04 -14.91
C VAL A 180 -19.55 -8.99 -16.09
N ASN A 181 -19.09 -8.68 -17.30
CA ASN A 181 -19.96 -8.65 -18.49
C ASN A 181 -20.54 -10.03 -18.84
N ARG A 182 -19.85 -11.12 -18.50
CA ARG A 182 -20.35 -12.49 -18.69
C ARG A 182 -21.58 -12.79 -17.83
N TYR A 183 -21.58 -12.34 -16.58
CA TYR A 183 -22.65 -12.63 -15.60
C TYR A 183 -23.68 -11.50 -15.46
N TYR A 184 -23.29 -10.25 -15.74
CA TYR A 184 -24.12 -9.04 -15.65
C TYR A 184 -24.07 -8.22 -16.95
N PRO A 185 -24.52 -8.78 -18.09
CA PRO A 185 -24.46 -8.12 -19.40
C PRO A 185 -25.29 -6.82 -19.50
N ASN A 186 -26.15 -6.55 -18.53
CA ASN A 186 -26.85 -5.27 -18.41
C ASN A 186 -27.08 -4.90 -16.94
N SER A 187 -27.22 -3.60 -16.69
CA SER A 187 -27.30 -3.04 -15.33
C SER A 187 -28.53 -3.47 -14.55
N SER A 188 -29.60 -3.93 -15.21
CA SER A 188 -30.78 -4.44 -14.48
C SER A 188 -30.47 -5.70 -13.67
N LEU A 189 -29.54 -6.54 -14.15
CA LEU A 189 -29.11 -7.75 -13.43
C LEU A 189 -28.32 -7.39 -12.16
N VAL A 190 -27.52 -6.31 -12.19
CA VAL A 190 -26.80 -5.80 -11.01
C VAL A 190 -27.80 -5.31 -9.96
N CYS A 191 -28.79 -4.51 -10.36
CA CYS A 191 -29.80 -3.96 -9.46
C CYS A 191 -30.72 -5.03 -8.85
N ASN A 192 -30.99 -6.10 -9.58
CA ASN A 192 -31.92 -7.15 -9.16
C ASN A 192 -31.25 -8.29 -8.37
N ASP A 193 -29.92 -8.33 -8.33
CA ASP A 193 -29.16 -9.32 -7.59
C ASP A 193 -29.16 -8.99 -6.09
N ARG A 194 -29.94 -9.75 -5.32
CA ARG A 194 -30.13 -9.51 -3.88
C ARG A 194 -28.89 -9.81 -3.06
N GLU A 195 -28.13 -10.85 -3.40
CA GLU A 195 -26.89 -11.19 -2.69
C GLU A 195 -25.87 -10.08 -2.90
N LEU A 196 -25.70 -9.65 -4.16
CA LEU A 196 -24.77 -8.58 -4.52
C LEU A 196 -25.13 -7.24 -3.87
N GLN A 197 -26.41 -6.84 -3.91
CA GLN A 197 -26.86 -5.59 -3.30
C GLN A 197 -26.71 -5.63 -1.76
N GLN A 198 -27.00 -6.77 -1.14
CA GLN A 198 -26.89 -6.92 0.31
C GLN A 198 -25.42 -6.97 0.76
N TRP A 199 -24.53 -7.62 -0.01
CA TRP A 199 -23.08 -7.60 0.21
C TRP A 199 -22.56 -6.18 0.29
N TYR A 200 -22.80 -5.39 -0.76
CA TYR A 200 -22.28 -4.03 -0.83
C TYR A 200 -22.92 -3.10 0.20
N HIS A 201 -24.23 -3.23 0.42
CA HIS A 201 -24.92 -2.50 1.47
C HIS A 201 -24.34 -2.81 2.85
N GLU A 202 -24.08 -4.08 3.20
CA GLU A 202 -23.46 -4.43 4.48
C GLU A 202 -22.02 -3.91 4.56
N SER A 203 -21.22 -4.03 3.50
CA SER A 203 -19.85 -3.48 3.46
C SER A 203 -19.83 -1.97 3.77
N VAL A 204 -20.74 -1.19 3.18
CA VAL A 204 -20.78 0.27 3.36
C VAL A 204 -21.44 0.66 4.69
N HIS A 205 -22.63 0.15 4.99
CA HIS A 205 -23.45 0.64 6.11
C HIS A 205 -23.17 -0.03 7.45
N VAL A 206 -22.55 -1.21 7.46
CA VAL A 206 -22.13 -1.89 8.69
C VAL A 206 -20.61 -1.92 8.77
N GLY A 207 -19.95 -2.35 7.70
CA GLY A 207 -18.50 -2.47 7.63
C GLY A 207 -17.75 -1.14 7.75
N HIS A 208 -18.17 -0.15 6.95
CA HIS A 208 -17.64 1.22 6.94
C HIS A 208 -18.64 2.22 7.52
N ALA A 209 -19.36 1.84 8.58
CA ALA A 209 -20.49 2.59 9.13
C ALA A 209 -20.21 4.09 9.35
N ASP A 210 -19.03 4.44 9.86
CA ASP A 210 -18.60 5.82 10.14
C ASP A 210 -18.56 6.73 8.89
N LEU A 211 -18.37 6.16 7.71
CA LEU A 211 -18.32 6.88 6.42
C LEU A 211 -19.47 6.49 5.49
N SER A 212 -20.46 5.75 5.99
CA SER A 212 -21.54 5.18 5.17
C SER A 212 -22.47 6.20 4.50
N LYS A 213 -22.41 7.47 4.92
CA LYS A 213 -23.22 8.58 4.38
C LYS A 213 -22.47 9.45 3.37
N GLU A 214 -21.20 9.14 3.12
CA GLU A 214 -20.39 9.91 2.19
C GLU A 214 -20.89 9.75 0.76
N SER A 215 -20.95 10.85 0.00
CA SER A 215 -21.54 10.86 -1.33
C SER A 215 -20.65 10.22 -2.41
N TRP A 216 -19.40 9.91 -2.08
CA TRP A 216 -18.43 9.37 -3.02
C TRP A 216 -18.47 7.84 -3.13
N TRP A 217 -19.27 7.16 -2.33
CA TRP A 217 -19.50 5.72 -2.52
C TRP A 217 -20.12 5.46 -3.88
N PRO A 218 -19.56 4.54 -4.69
CA PRO A 218 -20.21 4.05 -5.91
C PRO A 218 -21.62 3.51 -5.61
N SER A 219 -22.55 3.67 -6.55
CA SER A 219 -23.96 3.34 -6.27
C SER A 219 -24.34 1.87 -6.44
N LEU A 220 -23.45 1.07 -7.05
CA LEU A 220 -23.67 -0.31 -7.46
C LEU A 220 -24.99 -0.50 -8.25
N LYS A 221 -25.24 0.41 -9.21
CA LYS A 221 -26.42 0.35 -10.07
C LYS A 221 -26.11 -0.10 -11.48
N THR A 222 -24.85 0.00 -11.89
CA THR A 222 -24.43 -0.30 -13.24
C THR A 222 -23.39 -1.40 -13.27
N THR A 223 -23.23 -1.98 -14.46
CA THR A 223 -22.15 -2.94 -14.72
C THR A 223 -20.79 -2.27 -14.53
N ASP A 224 -20.65 -1.00 -14.91
CA ASP A 224 -19.41 -0.22 -14.71
C ASP A 224 -19.15 0.09 -13.23
N ASP A 225 -20.18 0.36 -12.42
CA ASP A 225 -20.03 0.52 -10.97
C ASP A 225 -19.43 -0.76 -10.38
N LEU A 226 -19.99 -1.92 -10.73
CA LEU A 226 -19.52 -3.21 -10.25
C LEU A 226 -18.07 -3.50 -10.69
N VAL A 227 -17.73 -3.23 -11.95
CA VAL A 227 -16.35 -3.35 -12.44
C VAL A 227 -15.40 -2.47 -11.63
N SER A 228 -15.74 -1.18 -11.44
CA SER A 228 -14.89 -0.23 -10.72
C SER A 228 -14.68 -0.64 -9.25
N ILE A 229 -15.73 -1.08 -8.56
CA ILE A 229 -15.65 -1.57 -7.18
C ILE A 229 -14.72 -2.78 -7.10
N LEU A 230 -14.95 -3.80 -7.94
CA LEU A 230 -14.19 -5.03 -7.90
C LEU A 230 -12.73 -4.85 -8.31
N THR A 231 -12.44 -4.05 -9.34
CA THR A 231 -11.07 -3.72 -9.73
C THR A 231 -10.35 -2.99 -8.60
N THR A 232 -11.01 -2.07 -7.90
CA THR A 232 -10.43 -1.37 -6.74
C THR A 232 -10.11 -2.34 -5.60
N LEU A 233 -11.04 -3.22 -5.24
CA LEU A 233 -10.82 -4.22 -4.17
C LEU A 233 -9.67 -5.17 -4.52
N ILE A 234 -9.64 -5.68 -5.76
CA ILE A 234 -8.59 -6.61 -6.19
C ILE A 234 -7.23 -5.89 -6.27
N TRP A 235 -7.19 -4.63 -6.73
CA TRP A 235 -5.98 -3.81 -6.71
C TRP A 235 -5.45 -3.61 -5.29
N LEU A 236 -6.32 -3.26 -4.35
CA LEU A 236 -5.97 -3.06 -2.94
C LEU A 236 -5.43 -4.34 -2.30
N ALA A 237 -6.09 -5.47 -2.56
CA ALA A 237 -5.71 -6.76 -2.02
C ALA A 237 -4.38 -7.29 -2.58
N SER A 238 -4.08 -6.98 -3.84
CA SER A 238 -2.91 -7.52 -4.55
C SER A 238 -1.78 -6.49 -4.69
N ALA A 239 -1.75 -5.80 -5.83
CA ALA A 239 -0.63 -4.95 -6.24
C ALA A 239 -0.38 -3.76 -5.31
N GLN A 240 -1.42 -3.12 -4.76
CA GLN A 240 -1.22 -2.03 -3.81
C GLN A 240 -0.56 -2.51 -2.53
N HIS A 241 -1.07 -3.61 -1.96
CA HIS A 241 -0.50 -4.24 -0.77
C HIS A 241 0.94 -4.67 -1.04
N ALA A 242 1.20 -5.38 -2.15
CA ALA A 242 2.53 -5.85 -2.51
C ALA A 242 3.55 -4.70 -2.62
N ALA A 243 3.17 -3.59 -3.28
CA ALA A 243 4.00 -2.40 -3.43
C ALA A 243 4.36 -1.71 -2.11
N LEU A 244 3.56 -1.91 -1.07
CA LEU A 244 3.78 -1.33 0.26
C LEU A 244 4.46 -2.32 1.22
N ASN A 245 4.23 -3.62 1.05
CA ASN A 245 4.59 -4.66 2.01
C ASN A 245 5.99 -5.25 1.75
N PHE A 246 6.27 -5.77 0.54
CA PHE A 246 7.47 -6.58 0.29
C PHE A 246 8.78 -5.77 0.19
N GLY A 247 8.68 -4.44 0.22
CA GLY A 247 9.82 -3.53 0.30
C GLY A 247 10.23 -3.17 1.73
N GLN A 248 9.49 -3.60 2.76
CA GLN A 248 9.74 -3.17 4.13
C GLN A 248 11.14 -3.56 4.62
N TYR A 249 11.56 -4.83 4.49
CA TYR A 249 12.91 -5.26 4.85
C TYR A 249 13.97 -4.82 3.83
N PRO A 250 13.77 -4.97 2.51
CA PRO A 250 14.76 -4.50 1.52
C PRO A 250 15.18 -3.04 1.69
N TYR A 251 14.24 -2.14 2.01
CA TYR A 251 14.55 -0.72 2.23
C TYR A 251 14.76 -0.34 3.70
N GLY A 252 14.10 -1.03 4.64
CA GLY A 252 14.10 -0.69 6.07
C GLY A 252 15.01 -1.55 6.95
N GLY A 253 15.51 -2.68 6.47
CA GLY A 253 16.40 -3.58 7.21
C GLY A 253 17.70 -2.90 7.64
N TYR A 254 18.16 -1.90 6.89
CA TYR A 254 19.16 -0.95 7.34
C TYR A 254 18.48 0.26 8.00
N VAL A 255 18.26 0.18 9.31
CA VAL A 255 17.48 1.17 10.08
C VAL A 255 17.88 2.64 9.85
N PRO A 256 19.16 3.03 9.69
CA PRO A 256 19.50 4.43 9.39
C PRO A 256 18.92 4.97 8.07
N ASN A 257 18.59 4.11 7.10
CA ASN A 257 17.94 4.51 5.85
C ASN A 257 16.44 4.80 6.03
N ARG A 258 15.78 4.07 6.93
CA ARG A 258 14.34 4.22 7.21
C ARG A 258 14.04 4.03 8.70
N PRO A 259 14.43 4.98 9.56
CA PRO A 259 14.22 4.84 10.99
C PRO A 259 12.73 4.89 11.33
N PRO A 260 12.15 3.87 11.98
CA PRO A 260 10.73 3.89 12.34
C PRO A 260 10.41 4.89 13.46
N LEU A 261 11.43 5.26 14.26
CA LEU A 261 11.32 6.29 15.28
C LEU A 261 12.56 7.15 15.42
N MET A 262 12.39 8.34 16.00
CA MET A 262 13.46 9.23 16.45
C MET A 262 13.31 9.48 17.96
N ARG A 263 14.40 9.29 18.72
CA ARG A 263 14.45 9.45 20.19
C ARG A 263 14.88 10.83 20.66
N ARG A 264 15.38 11.66 19.74
CA ARG A 264 15.84 13.02 20.01
C ARG A 264 15.32 13.94 18.93
N LEU A 265 15.13 15.20 19.28
CA LEU A 265 14.88 16.26 18.33
C LEU A 265 16.19 16.67 17.65
N ILE A 266 16.07 17.51 16.63
CA ILE A 266 17.22 18.23 16.11
C ILE A 266 17.57 19.33 17.13
N PRO A 267 18.81 19.39 17.65
CA PRO A 267 19.16 20.34 18.70
C PRO A 267 19.15 21.78 18.16
N ASP A 268 18.57 22.71 18.93
CA ASP A 268 18.65 24.15 18.66
C ASP A 268 20.02 24.69 19.09
N GLU A 269 20.54 25.74 18.43
CA GLU A 269 21.87 26.29 18.75
C GLU A 269 21.99 26.79 20.21
N ASN A 270 20.86 27.13 20.83
CA ASN A 270 20.79 27.57 22.22
C ASN A 270 20.73 26.41 23.22
N ASP A 271 20.56 25.17 22.75
CA ASP A 271 20.47 23.99 23.61
C ASP A 271 21.85 23.51 24.06
N LEU A 272 21.93 23.03 25.30
CA LEU A 272 23.12 22.34 25.81
C LEU A 272 23.52 21.12 24.95
N GLU A 273 22.54 20.48 24.31
CA GLU A 273 22.78 19.34 23.42
C GLU A 273 23.46 19.72 22.10
N TYR A 274 23.38 20.98 21.66
CA TYR A 274 24.02 21.44 20.43
C TYR A 274 25.55 21.32 20.51
N ALA A 275 26.14 21.62 21.67
CA ALA A 275 27.56 21.42 21.90
C ALA A 275 27.97 19.94 21.78
N ASN A 276 27.11 19.01 22.21
CA ASN A 276 27.35 17.57 22.05
C ASN A 276 27.24 17.14 20.57
N PHE A 277 26.28 17.70 19.84
CA PHE A 277 26.15 17.48 18.40
C PHE A 277 27.38 18.00 17.64
N LEU A 278 27.87 19.21 17.94
CA LEU A 278 29.07 19.77 17.32
C LEU A 278 30.33 18.96 17.64
N ALA A 279 30.45 18.46 18.87
CA ALA A 279 31.61 17.69 19.31
C ALA A 279 31.67 16.30 18.63
N ASP A 280 30.53 15.63 18.44
CA ASP A 280 30.45 14.31 17.79
C ASP A 280 29.09 14.11 17.09
N PRO A 281 28.94 14.60 15.83
CA PRO A 281 27.67 14.54 15.09
C PRO A 281 27.21 13.09 14.84
N GLN A 282 28.16 12.18 14.62
CA GLN A 282 27.85 10.77 14.34
C GLN A 282 27.29 10.08 15.58
N LYS A 283 27.92 10.26 16.73
CA LYS A 283 27.39 9.74 18.00
C LYS A 283 26.04 10.35 18.34
N TYR A 284 25.83 11.65 18.10
CA TYR A 284 24.54 12.29 18.31
C TYR A 284 23.46 11.65 17.43
N PHE A 285 23.72 11.51 16.13
CA PHE A 285 22.80 10.86 15.18
C PHE A 285 22.44 9.44 15.60
N LEU A 286 23.43 8.59 15.89
CA LEU A 286 23.19 7.22 16.36
C LEU A 286 22.40 7.19 17.68
N SER A 287 22.58 8.20 18.54
CA SER A 287 21.79 8.32 19.77
C SER A 287 20.35 8.81 19.55
N ALA A 288 20.08 9.46 18.42
CA ALA A 288 18.75 9.90 18.00
C ALA A 288 17.97 8.78 17.29
N LEU A 289 18.65 7.85 16.60
CA LEU A 289 18.05 6.65 16.00
C LEU A 289 17.50 5.68 17.05
N PRO A 290 16.67 4.67 16.69
CA PRO A 290 16.18 3.66 17.62
C PRO A 290 17.30 2.96 18.40
N SER A 291 17.02 2.55 19.64
CA SER A 291 17.95 1.72 20.41
C SER A 291 18.21 0.38 19.71
N LEU A 292 19.30 -0.31 20.07
CA LEU A 292 19.60 -1.64 19.52
C LEU A 292 18.41 -2.60 19.66
N LEU A 293 17.76 -2.62 20.84
CA LEU A 293 16.59 -3.47 21.08
C LEU A 293 15.41 -3.12 20.17
N GLN A 294 15.11 -1.83 19.99
CA GLN A 294 14.03 -1.36 19.11
C GLN A 294 14.35 -1.66 17.64
N ALA A 295 15.58 -1.40 17.21
CA ALA A 295 16.05 -1.70 15.86
C ALA A 295 15.95 -3.20 15.56
N THR A 296 16.41 -4.07 16.47
CA THR A 296 16.32 -5.53 16.30
C THR A 296 14.87 -6.01 16.25
N LYS A 297 13.99 -5.51 17.13
CA LYS A 297 12.56 -5.85 17.08
C LYS A 297 11.92 -5.43 15.76
N PHE A 298 12.16 -4.20 15.33
CA PHE A 298 11.66 -3.69 14.05
C PHE A 298 12.16 -4.52 12.88
N MET A 299 13.46 -4.78 12.80
CA MET A 299 14.07 -5.59 11.74
C MET A 299 13.47 -6.99 11.67
N ALA A 300 13.31 -7.67 12.80
CA ALA A 300 12.73 -9.02 12.84
C ALA A 300 11.28 -9.04 12.33
N VAL A 301 10.51 -8.01 12.66
CA VAL A 301 9.12 -7.87 12.20
C VAL A 301 9.09 -7.61 10.71
N VAL A 302 9.81 -6.60 10.20
CA VAL A 302 9.77 -6.30 8.76
C VAL A 302 10.37 -7.40 7.89
N ASP A 303 11.32 -8.20 8.42
CA ASP A 303 11.83 -9.42 7.77
C ASP A 303 10.72 -10.45 7.57
N THR A 304 9.98 -10.74 8.66
CA THR A 304 8.83 -11.64 8.64
C THR A 304 7.75 -11.13 7.68
N LEU A 305 7.41 -9.84 7.74
CA LEU A 305 6.37 -9.25 6.90
C LEU A 305 6.74 -9.17 5.42
N SER A 306 8.05 -9.11 5.11
CA SER A 306 8.54 -9.09 3.72
C SER A 306 8.75 -10.49 3.13
N THR A 307 8.44 -11.55 3.88
CA THR A 307 8.71 -12.93 3.47
C THR A 307 7.50 -13.54 2.76
N HIS A 308 7.69 -14.00 1.53
CA HIS A 308 6.69 -14.82 0.85
C HIS A 308 6.67 -16.24 1.42
N SER A 309 5.47 -16.73 1.74
CA SER A 309 5.27 -18.12 2.16
C SER A 309 5.54 -19.10 1.00
N PRO A 310 6.04 -20.32 1.27
CA PRO A 310 6.17 -21.38 0.25
C PRO A 310 4.86 -21.79 -0.44
N ASP A 311 3.72 -21.53 0.18
CA ASP A 311 2.39 -21.81 -0.36
C ASP A 311 1.66 -20.56 -0.86
N GLU A 312 2.37 -19.46 -1.10
CA GLU A 312 1.78 -18.23 -1.62
C GLU A 312 1.15 -18.42 -3.01
N GLU A 313 0.07 -17.68 -3.28
CA GLU A 313 -0.59 -17.64 -4.58
C GLU A 313 -0.46 -16.24 -5.20
N TYR A 314 0.21 -16.16 -6.35
CA TYR A 314 0.47 -14.88 -7.01
C TYR A 314 -0.65 -14.47 -7.96
N LEU A 315 -0.66 -13.18 -8.30
CA LEU A 315 -1.64 -12.60 -9.19
C LEU A 315 -1.61 -13.28 -10.56
N GLY A 316 -2.79 -13.71 -11.03
CA GLY A 316 -2.90 -14.49 -12.27
C GLY A 316 -2.66 -15.99 -12.06
N GLU A 317 -2.48 -16.45 -10.84
CA GLU A 317 -2.47 -17.86 -10.45
C GLU A 317 -3.75 -18.21 -9.66
N ARG A 318 -4.16 -19.48 -9.76
CA ARG A 318 -5.25 -20.03 -8.96
C ARG A 318 -5.06 -21.55 -8.84
N GLN A 319 -4.89 -22.07 -7.63
CA GLN A 319 -4.58 -23.50 -7.43
C GLN A 319 -5.70 -24.46 -7.89
N HIS A 320 -6.95 -24.01 -7.90
CA HIS A 320 -8.10 -24.84 -8.26
C HIS A 320 -8.89 -24.27 -9.46
N PRO A 321 -8.48 -24.57 -10.72
CA PRO A 321 -9.20 -24.16 -11.92
C PRO A 321 -10.65 -24.68 -11.99
N SER A 322 -10.93 -25.78 -11.28
CA SER A 322 -12.26 -26.36 -11.14
C SER A 322 -13.26 -25.48 -10.41
N ILE A 323 -12.85 -24.38 -9.75
CA ILE A 323 -13.77 -23.43 -9.10
C ILE A 323 -14.64 -22.69 -10.12
N TRP A 324 -14.11 -22.46 -11.33
CA TRP A 324 -14.88 -21.93 -12.46
C TRP A 324 -15.86 -22.96 -13.05
N SER A 325 -15.96 -24.16 -12.45
CA SER A 325 -16.67 -25.36 -12.93
C SER A 325 -17.82 -25.05 -13.89
N GLY A 326 -17.51 -25.13 -15.19
CA GLY A 326 -18.48 -25.15 -16.28
C GLY A 326 -18.49 -23.95 -17.23
N ASP A 327 -17.84 -22.82 -16.89
CA ASP A 327 -17.82 -21.64 -17.77
C ASP A 327 -16.50 -21.54 -18.56
N ALA A 328 -16.48 -22.19 -19.73
CA ALA A 328 -15.29 -22.26 -20.58
C ALA A 328 -14.77 -20.88 -21.01
N GLU A 329 -15.67 -19.92 -21.25
CA GLU A 329 -15.30 -18.55 -21.65
C GLU A 329 -14.54 -17.83 -20.54
N ILE A 330 -14.96 -18.03 -19.29
CA ILE A 330 -14.29 -17.43 -18.12
C ILE A 330 -12.94 -18.09 -17.83
N ILE A 331 -12.84 -19.39 -18.02
CA ILE A 331 -11.57 -20.11 -17.90
C ILE A 331 -10.57 -19.59 -18.94
N GLU A 332 -11.00 -19.43 -20.19
CA GLU A 332 -10.17 -18.86 -21.25
C GLU A 332 -9.78 -17.41 -20.97
N ALA A 333 -10.73 -16.58 -20.54
CA ALA A 333 -10.48 -15.20 -20.16
C ALA A 333 -9.48 -15.10 -18.99
N PHE A 334 -9.54 -16.00 -18.00
CA PHE A 334 -8.57 -16.06 -16.91
C PHE A 334 -7.17 -16.43 -17.42
N TYR A 335 -7.05 -17.40 -18.34
CA TYR A 335 -5.75 -17.70 -18.96
C TYR A 335 -5.19 -16.53 -19.77
N GLY A 336 -6.06 -15.76 -20.44
CA GLY A 336 -5.69 -14.51 -21.09
C GLY A 336 -5.14 -13.49 -20.09
N PHE A 337 -5.81 -13.31 -18.96
CA PHE A 337 -5.33 -12.48 -17.85
C PHE A 337 -3.98 -12.95 -17.30
N SER A 338 -3.82 -14.24 -16.99
CA SER A 338 -2.55 -14.82 -16.52
C SER A 338 -1.41 -14.62 -17.54
N ALA A 339 -1.70 -14.72 -18.83
CA ALA A 339 -0.72 -14.47 -19.88
C ALA A 339 -0.31 -12.99 -19.94
N GLU A 340 -1.26 -12.08 -19.77
CA GLU A 340 -0.99 -10.65 -19.72
C GLU A 340 -0.16 -10.27 -18.50
N ILE A 341 -0.44 -10.83 -17.32
CA ILE A 341 0.38 -10.64 -16.12
C ILE A 341 1.84 -11.08 -16.35
N ARG A 342 2.07 -12.24 -16.97
CA ARG A 342 3.42 -12.69 -17.35
C ARG A 342 4.09 -11.78 -18.39
N ARG A 343 3.31 -11.17 -19.29
CA ARG A 343 3.83 -10.20 -20.26
C ARG A 343 4.26 -8.90 -19.56
N ILE A 344 3.49 -8.45 -18.58
CA ILE A 344 3.81 -7.26 -17.77
C ILE A 344 5.12 -7.45 -17.03
N GLU A 345 5.37 -8.63 -16.45
CA GLU A 345 6.66 -8.93 -15.80
C GLU A 345 7.86 -8.69 -16.72
N LYS A 346 7.79 -9.19 -17.96
CA LYS A 346 8.85 -8.99 -18.97
C LYS A 346 9.03 -7.52 -19.35
N GLU A 347 7.95 -6.74 -19.35
CA GLU A 347 8.03 -5.30 -19.59
C GLU A 347 8.69 -4.57 -18.41
N ILE A 348 8.41 -4.97 -17.17
CA ILE A 348 9.07 -4.46 -15.96
C ILE A 348 10.58 -4.78 -16.00
N GLU A 349 10.95 -6.02 -16.33
CA GLU A 349 12.36 -6.43 -16.51
C GLU A 349 13.06 -5.57 -17.57
N LYS A 350 12.41 -5.37 -18.73
CA LYS A 350 12.93 -4.51 -19.80
C LYS A 350 13.11 -3.06 -19.36
N ARG A 351 12.18 -2.51 -18.57
CA ARG A 351 12.28 -1.15 -18.02
C ARG A 351 13.43 -1.05 -17.02
N ASN A 352 13.57 -2.02 -16.13
CA ASN A 352 14.66 -2.07 -15.16
C ASN A 352 16.04 -2.19 -15.84
N ALA A 353 16.11 -2.83 -17.00
CA ALA A 353 17.34 -2.94 -17.80
C ALA A 353 17.64 -1.70 -18.67
N ASN A 354 16.75 -0.71 -18.75
CA ASN A 354 16.91 0.45 -19.62
C ASN A 354 17.69 1.58 -18.90
N PRO A 355 18.94 1.90 -19.31
CA PRO A 355 19.77 2.90 -18.65
C PRO A 355 19.24 4.34 -18.76
N ASN A 356 18.26 4.59 -19.64
CA ASN A 356 17.59 5.88 -19.74
C ASN A 356 16.54 6.10 -18.64
N LEU A 357 16.10 5.04 -17.95
CA LEU A 357 15.13 5.10 -16.85
C LEU A 357 15.86 5.14 -15.48
N LYS A 358 16.42 6.31 -15.17
CA LYS A 358 17.33 6.52 -14.03
C LYS A 358 16.68 6.35 -12.65
N ASN A 359 15.35 6.42 -12.54
CA ASN A 359 14.66 6.18 -11.27
C ASN A 359 14.53 4.67 -10.96
N ARG A 360 15.01 3.81 -11.87
CA ARG A 360 14.98 2.34 -11.77
C ARG A 360 16.36 1.69 -11.88
N CYS A 361 17.36 2.45 -12.32
CA CYS A 361 18.72 1.97 -12.53
C CYS A 361 19.75 3.04 -12.15
N GLY A 362 20.87 2.62 -11.54
CA GLY A 362 21.95 3.52 -11.16
C GLY A 362 22.70 3.09 -9.91
N ALA A 363 23.77 3.80 -9.57
CA ALA A 363 24.54 3.52 -8.36
C ALA A 363 23.67 3.74 -7.11
N GLY A 364 23.47 2.67 -6.33
CA GLY A 364 22.63 2.70 -5.13
C GLY A 364 21.12 2.64 -5.39
N VAL A 365 20.69 2.46 -6.64
CA VAL A 365 19.27 2.29 -7.00
C VAL A 365 19.03 0.82 -7.33
N LEU A 366 18.24 0.14 -6.50
CA LEU A 366 17.79 -1.22 -6.79
C LEU A 366 16.76 -1.19 -7.94
N PRO A 367 16.78 -2.19 -8.85
CA PRO A 367 15.68 -2.40 -9.78
C PRO A 367 14.33 -2.40 -9.07
N TYR A 368 13.35 -1.68 -9.62
CA TYR A 368 12.02 -1.65 -9.02
C TYR A 368 11.26 -2.91 -9.42
N GLU A 369 11.20 -3.88 -8.51
CA GLU A 369 10.55 -5.19 -8.73
C GLU A 369 9.34 -5.44 -7.82
N LEU A 370 8.94 -4.50 -6.97
CA LEU A 370 7.79 -4.67 -6.06
C LEU A 370 6.44 -4.92 -6.77
N LEU A 371 6.37 -4.64 -8.06
CA LEU A 371 5.22 -4.94 -8.92
C LEU A 371 5.55 -5.98 -10.00
N ALA A 372 6.71 -6.64 -9.94
CA ALA A 372 6.96 -7.84 -10.72
C ALA A 372 6.05 -8.96 -10.18
N PRO A 373 5.14 -9.53 -11.00
CA PRO A 373 4.06 -10.39 -10.50
C PRO A 373 4.52 -11.68 -9.82
N SER A 374 5.54 -12.36 -10.33
CA SER A 374 6.00 -13.66 -9.77
C SER A 374 7.14 -13.51 -8.76
N SER A 375 7.18 -14.45 -7.80
CA SER A 375 8.29 -14.62 -6.85
C SER A 375 8.43 -16.07 -6.39
N GLY A 376 9.58 -16.40 -5.78
CA GLY A 376 9.73 -17.57 -4.92
C GLY A 376 9.49 -17.24 -3.45
N PRO A 377 9.57 -18.24 -2.55
CA PRO A 377 9.49 -18.00 -1.11
C PRO A 377 10.67 -17.19 -0.57
N GLY A 378 10.48 -16.53 0.57
CA GLY A 378 11.51 -15.71 1.23
C GLY A 378 11.36 -14.21 0.98
N VAL A 379 12.35 -13.44 1.43
CA VAL A 379 12.43 -12.00 1.21
C VAL A 379 13.08 -11.74 -0.16
N THR A 380 12.25 -11.40 -1.15
CA THR A 380 12.68 -11.28 -2.56
C THR A 380 12.58 -9.86 -3.12
N CYS A 381 11.86 -8.95 -2.45
CA CYS A 381 11.54 -7.60 -2.97
C CYS A 381 10.75 -7.60 -4.29
N ARG A 382 10.01 -8.68 -4.57
CA ARG A 382 9.20 -8.87 -5.77
C ARG A 382 8.08 -9.86 -5.50
N GLY A 383 7.13 -9.98 -6.42
CA GLY A 383 5.97 -10.85 -6.28
C GLY A 383 4.75 -10.07 -5.84
N VAL A 384 3.64 -10.32 -6.54
CA VAL A 384 2.34 -9.72 -6.23
C VAL A 384 1.38 -10.84 -5.85
N PRO A 385 1.16 -11.11 -4.56
CA PRO A 385 0.15 -12.06 -4.10
C PRO A 385 -1.26 -11.68 -4.55
N ASN A 386 -2.18 -12.63 -4.55
CA ASN A 386 -3.58 -12.35 -4.80
C ASN A 386 -4.22 -11.50 -3.67
N SER A 387 -3.70 -11.56 -2.44
CA SER A 387 -4.37 -11.05 -1.24
C SER A 387 -3.42 -10.38 -0.25
N VAL A 388 -4.01 -9.77 0.78
CA VAL A 388 -3.29 -9.29 1.96
C VAL A 388 -3.02 -10.51 2.86
N SER A 389 -1.93 -11.23 2.58
CA SER A 389 -1.63 -12.54 3.16
C SER A 389 -0.62 -12.52 4.31
N ILE A 390 0.05 -11.39 4.56
CA ILE A 390 1.09 -11.21 5.57
C ILE A 390 1.10 -9.80 6.12
#